data_AF-A0A820FX84-F1
#
_entry.id   AF-A0A820FX84-F1
#
_cell.length_a   1.000
_cell.length_b   1.000
_cell.length_c   1.000
_cell.angle_alpha   90.00
_cell.angle_beta   90.00
_cell.angle_gamma   90.00
#
_symmetry.space_group_name_H-M   'P 1'
#
loop_
_entity.id
_entity.type
_entity.pdbx_description
1 polymer ?
#
loop_
_entity_poly.entity_id
_entity_poly.type
_entity_poly.pdbx_seq_one_letter_code
_entity_poly.pdbx_strand_id
1 'polypeptide(L)'
;MEVFHHDLNQAYITGQLLYDDNTNLRYLDYAVIEQQMSMTGASMFWLDALHDCKLDQPLSLPFDRYRLSNENRTGRGTSISFDFGQDLSHDFLISASSNNISLEHFALATYYVFLFKLTNGEKDLCIGINTHGRYRDELNSIIGMFVNAIPLRCQIDPHLSFHKITKHVQDNMLNCMKYSYFPLQRILNQHPNISNPVFLDTSFDFISSITKDEENEIMIGDSQLSLLPFSIKISEDEIMSKFDFILSFQHDLNLNDFSCTINASLDLFNVETVCIIAERLQTMLHQQFTPFDCTTIKPIHELSLTLSNEQYLMQSLNNTQVSFSSSPLTCIHHEFVHQVMKHPPKLAVELDEQSLTYCELLYYVQVLSLHLLNKYHVVPGEVVCQCVERSLSMVIGIMGIEMAGGVYCPLSPRDP
;
A
#
# COMPACT_ATOMS: atom_id res chain seq x y z
N MET A 1 -11.16 29.90 -9.72
CA MET A 1 -12.50 29.75 -10.33
C MET A 1 -13.59 30.29 -9.42
N GLU A 2 -13.60 29.95 -8.13
CA GLU A 2 -14.60 30.46 -7.17
C GLU A 2 -14.73 31.99 -7.14
N VAL A 3 -13.61 32.73 -7.04
CA VAL A 3 -13.61 34.22 -7.09
C VAL A 3 -14.29 34.72 -8.37
N PHE A 4 -13.93 34.14 -9.53
CA PHE A 4 -14.53 34.51 -10.81
C PHE A 4 -16.04 34.21 -10.85
N HIS A 5 -16.47 33.05 -10.37
CA HIS A 5 -17.89 32.71 -10.31
C HIS A 5 -18.67 33.61 -9.34
N HIS A 6 -18.08 33.94 -8.20
CA HIS A 6 -18.68 34.86 -7.24
C HIS A 6 -18.88 36.26 -7.85
N ASP A 7 -17.83 36.82 -8.44
CA ASP A 7 -17.87 38.15 -9.06
C ASP A 7 -18.84 38.19 -10.25
N LEU A 8 -18.86 37.12 -11.05
CA LEU A 8 -19.79 36.98 -12.16
C LEU A 8 -21.24 36.91 -11.66
N ASN A 9 -21.53 36.09 -10.66
CA ASN A 9 -22.86 36.00 -10.05
C ASN A 9 -23.31 37.35 -9.46
N GLN A 10 -22.43 38.04 -8.74
CA GLN A 10 -22.69 39.38 -8.21
C GLN A 10 -22.97 40.39 -9.32
N ALA A 11 -22.21 40.35 -10.42
CA ALA A 11 -22.44 41.23 -11.57
C ALA A 11 -23.79 40.99 -12.23
N TYR A 12 -24.24 39.73 -12.33
CA TYR A 12 -25.57 39.38 -12.84
C TYR A 12 -26.71 39.84 -11.91
N ILE A 13 -26.53 39.76 -10.60
CA ILE A 13 -27.55 40.14 -9.61
C ILE A 13 -27.67 41.66 -9.48
N THR A 14 -26.54 42.38 -9.45
CA THR A 14 -26.49 43.81 -9.13
C THR A 14 -26.40 44.72 -10.36
N GLY A 15 -26.07 44.16 -11.54
CA GLY A 15 -25.80 44.93 -12.76
C GLY A 15 -24.50 45.73 -12.72
N GLN A 16 -23.66 45.56 -11.69
CA GLN A 16 -22.37 46.22 -11.54
C GLN A 16 -21.25 45.18 -11.38
N LEU A 17 -20.17 45.36 -12.13
CA LEU A 17 -18.94 44.62 -11.88
C LEU A 17 -18.32 45.17 -10.59
N LEU A 18 -18.06 44.28 -9.63
CA LEU A 18 -17.21 44.55 -8.46
C LEU A 18 -15.75 44.69 -8.94
N TYR A 19 -15.44 45.80 -9.61
CA TYR A 19 -14.09 46.09 -10.07
C TYR A 19 -13.65 47.43 -9.50
N ASP A 20 -12.91 47.39 -8.39
CA ASP A 20 -12.33 48.58 -7.78
C ASP A 20 -10.88 48.73 -8.26
N ASP A 21 -10.66 49.65 -9.21
CA ASP A 21 -9.41 49.85 -9.94
C ASP A 21 -8.27 50.41 -9.07
N ASN A 22 -8.55 50.91 -7.87
CA ASN A 22 -7.65 51.85 -7.18
C ASN A 22 -6.85 51.30 -5.99
N THR A 23 -7.00 50.03 -5.56
CA THR A 23 -6.26 49.54 -4.36
C THR A 23 -5.84 48.06 -4.36
N ASN A 24 -6.16 47.28 -5.39
CA ASN A 24 -6.00 45.83 -5.32
C ASN A 24 -4.69 45.32 -5.94
N LEU A 25 -3.90 44.60 -5.12
CA LEU A 25 -2.74 43.81 -5.52
C LEU A 25 -3.12 42.91 -6.71
N ARG A 26 -2.35 42.94 -7.81
CA ARG A 26 -2.60 42.05 -8.97
C ARG A 26 -1.78 40.78 -8.85
N TYR A 27 -2.18 39.73 -9.59
CA TYR A 27 -1.41 38.49 -9.63
C TYR A 27 0.04 38.69 -10.13
N LEU A 28 0.24 39.63 -11.05
CA LEU A 28 1.58 40.02 -11.54
C LEU A 28 2.44 40.62 -10.41
N ASP A 29 1.87 41.44 -9.53
CA ASP A 29 2.58 42.03 -8.41
C ASP A 29 2.99 40.93 -7.42
N TYR A 30 2.09 39.99 -7.14
CA TYR A 30 2.39 38.79 -6.34
C TYR A 30 3.58 38.00 -6.92
N ALA A 31 3.59 37.73 -8.22
CA ALA A 31 4.68 36.97 -8.86
C ALA A 31 6.04 37.66 -8.71
N VAL A 32 6.10 38.99 -8.80
CA VAL A 32 7.33 39.77 -8.56
C VAL A 32 7.76 39.70 -7.08
N ILE A 33 6.81 39.85 -6.16
CA ILE A 33 7.06 39.77 -4.71
C ILE A 33 7.61 38.39 -4.34
N GLU A 34 7.00 37.30 -4.84
CA GLU A 34 7.44 35.92 -4.60
C GLU A 34 8.89 35.69 -5.06
N GLN A 35 9.24 36.18 -6.26
CA GLN A 35 10.59 36.07 -6.80
C GLN A 35 11.64 36.78 -5.93
N GLN A 36 11.30 37.96 -5.39
CA GLN A 36 12.22 38.77 -4.59
C GLN A 36 12.26 38.39 -3.11
N MET A 37 11.29 37.61 -2.62
CA MET A 37 11.19 37.25 -1.21
C MET A 37 12.34 36.31 -0.80
N SER A 38 13.13 36.77 0.18
CA SER A 38 14.15 35.96 0.86
C SER A 38 13.45 34.95 1.77
N MET A 39 13.39 33.70 1.35
CA MET A 39 12.70 32.61 2.04
C MET A 39 13.70 31.66 2.74
N THR A 40 14.69 32.20 3.45
CA THR A 40 15.79 31.43 4.06
C THR A 40 15.29 30.39 5.08
N GLY A 41 14.33 30.75 5.93
CA GLY A 41 13.73 29.82 6.90
C GLY A 41 13.00 28.65 6.23
N ALA A 42 12.17 28.94 5.22
CA ALA A 42 11.49 27.91 4.44
C ALA A 42 12.47 27.04 3.66
N SER A 43 13.50 27.64 3.07
CA SER A 43 14.56 26.94 2.36
C SER A 43 15.28 25.93 3.25
N MET A 44 15.65 26.33 4.48
CA MET A 44 16.29 25.42 5.44
C MET A 44 15.35 24.30 5.90
N PHE A 45 14.08 24.64 6.14
CA PHE A 45 13.07 23.65 6.53
C PHE A 45 12.90 22.56 5.46
N TRP A 46 12.71 22.93 4.19
CA TRP A 46 12.49 21.96 3.12
C TRP A 46 13.72 21.08 2.85
N LEU A 47 14.94 21.63 2.98
CA LEU A 47 16.18 20.85 2.94
C LEU A 47 16.25 19.78 4.04
N ASP A 48 15.84 20.13 5.26
CA ASP A 48 15.84 19.22 6.40
C ASP A 48 14.72 18.17 6.31
N ALA A 49 13.50 18.60 6.00
CA ALA A 49 12.33 17.73 5.88
C ALA A 49 12.52 16.64 4.80
N LEU A 50 13.18 16.98 3.70
CA LEU A 50 13.43 16.10 2.56
C LEU A 50 14.83 15.47 2.58
N HIS A 51 15.57 15.59 3.68
CA HIS A 51 16.91 15.04 3.79
C HIS A 51 16.90 13.50 3.63
N ASP A 52 17.74 12.96 2.75
CA ASP A 52 17.77 11.54 2.39
C ASP A 52 16.44 10.96 1.84
N CYS A 53 15.47 11.81 1.51
CA CYS A 53 14.23 11.36 0.87
C CYS A 53 14.48 11.06 -0.61
N LYS A 54 13.99 9.90 -1.07
CA LYS A 54 14.13 9.47 -2.47
C LYS A 54 13.03 10.05 -3.34
N LEU A 55 13.09 11.35 -3.63
CA LEU A 55 12.04 12.06 -4.38
C LEU A 55 11.96 11.65 -5.87
N ASP A 56 12.94 10.91 -6.36
CA ASP A 56 13.05 10.37 -7.72
C ASP A 56 12.51 8.92 -7.86
N GLN A 57 12.19 8.26 -6.75
CA GLN A 57 11.68 6.88 -6.76
C GLN A 57 10.15 6.88 -6.58
N PRO A 58 9.40 6.21 -7.47
CA PRO A 58 7.98 5.99 -7.25
C PRO A 58 7.74 5.10 -6.05
N LEU A 59 6.67 5.40 -5.33
CA LEU A 59 6.09 4.47 -4.37
C LEU A 59 5.79 3.15 -5.10
N SER A 60 6.12 2.04 -4.46
CA SER A 60 5.98 0.70 -5.03
C SER A 60 4.51 0.23 -4.98
N LEU A 61 3.61 0.98 -5.61
CA LEU A 61 2.20 0.63 -5.74
C LEU A 61 2.03 -0.62 -6.64
N PRO A 62 0.93 -1.39 -6.48
CA PRO A 62 0.67 -2.58 -7.28
C PRO A 62 0.26 -2.21 -8.72
N PHE A 63 1.20 -1.70 -9.49
CA PHE A 63 1.02 -1.37 -10.90
C PHE A 63 0.83 -2.64 -11.75
N ASP A 64 -0.07 -2.59 -12.73
CA ASP A 64 -0.28 -3.67 -13.70
C ASP A 64 0.72 -3.60 -14.87
N ARG A 65 1.32 -2.43 -15.09
CA ARG A 65 2.18 -2.14 -16.23
C ARG A 65 3.44 -1.41 -15.79
N TYR A 66 4.50 -1.55 -16.57
CA TYR A 66 5.71 -0.77 -16.41
C TYR A 66 5.47 0.70 -16.77
N ARG A 67 6.09 1.59 -15.99
CA ARG A 67 6.02 3.03 -16.26
C ARG A 67 6.70 3.37 -17.58
N LEU A 68 5.97 4.03 -18.47
CA LEU A 68 6.49 4.59 -19.71
C LEU A 68 7.24 5.90 -19.44
N SER A 69 8.12 6.30 -20.37
CA SER A 69 8.71 7.65 -20.33
C SER A 69 7.64 8.73 -20.41
N ASN A 70 7.87 9.88 -19.75
CA ASN A 70 6.88 10.96 -19.64
C ASN A 70 6.28 11.42 -20.97
N GLU A 71 7.07 11.42 -22.05
CA GLU A 71 6.63 11.80 -23.41
C GLU A 71 5.59 10.84 -24.02
N ASN A 72 5.49 9.62 -23.50
CA ASN A 72 4.61 8.56 -23.99
C ASN A 72 3.38 8.34 -23.10
N ARG A 73 3.17 9.19 -22.08
CA ARG A 73 1.98 9.10 -21.23
C ARG A 73 0.75 9.56 -22.01
N THR A 74 -0.30 8.75 -22.00
CA THR A 74 -1.56 9.08 -22.69
C THR A 74 -2.40 10.08 -21.90
N GLY A 75 -2.14 10.20 -20.59
CA GLY A 75 -2.91 11.05 -19.68
C GLY A 75 -4.30 10.53 -19.39
N ARG A 76 -4.66 9.33 -19.86
CA ARG A 76 -5.95 8.69 -19.56
C ARG A 76 -5.94 8.16 -18.13
N GLY A 77 -7.10 8.21 -17.50
CA GLY A 77 -7.31 7.75 -16.14
C GLY A 77 -8.67 7.10 -15.95
N THR A 78 -8.85 6.54 -14.77
CA THR A 78 -10.10 6.00 -14.26
C THR A 78 -10.38 6.59 -12.89
N SER A 79 -11.64 6.64 -12.50
CA SER A 79 -12.11 7.17 -11.23
C SER A 79 -13.06 6.17 -10.61
N ILE A 80 -12.72 5.67 -9.44
CA ILE A 80 -13.55 4.75 -8.65
C ILE A 80 -13.89 5.43 -7.34
N SER A 81 -15.18 5.58 -7.06
CA SER A 81 -15.70 6.17 -5.84
C SER A 81 -16.49 5.17 -5.02
N PHE A 82 -16.39 5.28 -3.70
CA PHE A 82 -17.25 4.54 -2.78
C PHE A 82 -17.60 5.40 -1.56
N ASP A 83 -18.81 5.20 -1.06
CA ASP A 83 -19.32 5.90 0.11
C ASP A 83 -19.06 5.07 1.37
N PHE A 84 -18.83 5.75 2.49
CA PHE A 84 -18.60 5.07 3.77
C PHE A 84 -19.90 4.49 4.32
N GLY A 85 -21.04 5.06 3.92
CA GLY A 85 -22.33 4.84 4.57
C GLY A 85 -22.40 5.54 5.94
N GLN A 86 -23.57 5.52 6.55
CA GLN A 86 -23.85 6.29 7.77
C GLN A 86 -23.03 5.79 8.97
N ASP A 87 -22.94 4.48 9.17
CA ASP A 87 -22.28 3.89 10.35
C ASP A 87 -20.78 4.21 10.36
N LEU A 88 -20.08 3.95 9.26
CA LEU A 88 -18.64 4.21 9.16
C LEU A 88 -18.32 5.70 9.17
N SER A 89 -19.15 6.54 8.55
CA SER A 89 -19.01 8.00 8.60
C SER A 89 -19.11 8.51 10.05
N HIS A 90 -20.10 8.01 10.80
CA HIS A 90 -20.27 8.33 12.21
C HIS A 90 -19.08 7.88 13.06
N ASP A 91 -18.62 6.64 12.89
CA ASP A 91 -17.46 6.10 13.61
C ASP A 91 -16.18 6.87 13.28
N PHE A 92 -15.99 7.28 12.02
CA PHE A 92 -14.85 8.09 11.58
C PHE A 92 -14.84 9.48 12.24
N LEU A 93 -16.00 10.14 12.32
CA LEU A 93 -16.17 11.44 13.02
C LEU A 93 -15.90 11.34 14.51
N ILE A 94 -16.44 10.32 15.18
CA ILE A 94 -16.20 10.08 16.61
C ILE A 94 -14.73 9.78 16.85
N SER A 95 -14.10 9.00 15.97
CA SER A 95 -12.68 8.67 16.08
C SER A 95 -11.79 9.91 15.95
N ALA A 96 -12.08 10.81 15.01
CA ALA A 96 -11.32 12.04 14.86
C ALA A 96 -11.52 12.99 16.06
N SER A 97 -12.77 13.19 16.49
CA SER A 97 -13.11 14.10 17.60
C SER A 97 -12.59 13.62 18.95
N SER A 98 -12.69 12.33 19.26
CA SER A 98 -12.17 11.75 20.52
C SER A 98 -10.65 11.92 20.67
N ASN A 99 -9.92 11.99 19.55
CA ASN A 99 -8.48 12.20 19.53
C ASN A 99 -8.08 13.68 19.46
N ASN A 100 -9.04 14.61 19.37
CA ASN A 100 -8.82 16.06 19.16
C ASN A 100 -8.02 16.37 17.88
N ILE A 101 -8.31 15.66 16.78
CA ILE A 101 -7.61 15.81 15.50
C ILE A 101 -8.63 16.27 14.44
N SER A 102 -8.22 17.13 13.50
CA SER A 102 -9.09 17.52 12.39
C SER A 102 -9.31 16.36 11.42
N LEU A 103 -10.47 16.35 10.76
CA LEU A 103 -10.84 15.28 9.83
C LEU A 103 -9.85 15.13 8.68
N GLU A 104 -9.30 16.24 8.18
CA GLU A 104 -8.25 16.24 7.15
C GLU A 104 -7.00 15.48 7.61
N HIS A 105 -6.44 15.81 8.78
CA HIS A 105 -5.26 15.13 9.31
C HIS A 105 -5.55 13.65 9.61
N PHE A 106 -6.76 13.33 10.03
CA PHE A 106 -7.20 11.98 10.31
C PHE A 106 -7.33 11.13 9.03
N ALA A 107 -7.92 11.70 7.98
CA ALA A 107 -7.99 11.10 6.64
C ALA A 107 -6.61 10.93 6.02
N LEU A 108 -5.74 11.93 6.16
CA LEU A 108 -4.35 11.87 5.71
C LEU A 108 -3.56 10.76 6.41
N ALA A 109 -3.72 10.61 7.73
CA ALA A 109 -3.10 9.51 8.47
C ALA A 109 -3.63 8.15 7.99
N THR A 110 -4.93 8.05 7.74
CA THR A 110 -5.56 6.85 7.14
C THR A 110 -4.93 6.52 5.79
N TYR A 111 -4.69 7.53 4.96
CA TYR A 111 -4.04 7.34 3.67
C TYR A 111 -2.59 6.86 3.79
N TYR A 112 -1.78 7.45 4.68
CA TYR A 112 -0.41 6.96 4.90
C TYR A 112 -0.36 5.50 5.37
N VAL A 113 -1.30 5.11 6.23
CA VAL A 113 -1.42 3.75 6.73
C VAL A 113 -1.84 2.80 5.61
N PHE A 114 -2.76 3.24 4.76
CA PHE A 114 -3.15 2.51 3.56
C PHE A 114 -1.96 2.33 2.61
N LEU A 115 -1.21 3.41 2.31
CA LEU A 115 -0.02 3.35 1.46
C LEU A 115 1.06 2.45 2.03
N PHE A 116 1.33 2.52 3.34
CA PHE A 116 2.27 1.62 4.03
C PHE A 116 1.90 0.15 3.76
N LYS A 117 0.61 -0.20 3.84
CA LYS A 117 0.14 -1.56 3.57
C LYS A 117 0.15 -1.90 2.08
N LEU A 118 -0.21 -0.96 1.23
CA LEU A 118 -0.32 -1.15 -0.22
C LEU A 118 1.05 -1.31 -0.89
N THR A 119 2.09 -0.67 -0.35
CA THR A 119 3.49 -0.74 -0.79
C THR A 119 4.29 -1.88 -0.13
N ASN A 120 3.59 -2.82 0.51
CA ASN A 120 4.20 -3.97 1.20
C ASN A 120 5.19 -3.57 2.33
N GLY A 121 4.87 -2.51 3.06
CA GLY A 121 5.58 -2.10 4.28
C GLY A 121 6.66 -1.03 4.08
N GLU A 122 6.58 -0.24 3.01
CA GLU A 122 7.49 0.90 2.81
C GLU A 122 7.32 1.94 3.92
N LYS A 123 8.41 2.23 4.65
CA LYS A 123 8.36 3.04 5.87
C LYS A 123 8.56 4.53 5.63
N ASP A 124 9.16 4.93 4.52
CA ASP A 124 9.44 6.33 4.21
C ASP A 124 8.60 6.75 3.00
N LEU A 125 7.45 7.35 3.26
CA LEU A 125 6.44 7.63 2.26
C LEU A 125 6.43 9.13 1.96
N CYS A 126 6.57 9.51 0.69
CA CYS A 126 6.44 10.90 0.27
C CYS A 126 5.35 11.04 -0.79
N ILE A 127 4.35 11.87 -0.49
CA ILE A 127 3.20 12.14 -1.36
C ILE A 127 3.11 13.63 -1.69
N GLY A 128 2.41 13.97 -2.76
CA GLY A 128 2.06 15.35 -3.09
C GLY A 128 0.80 15.79 -2.37
N ILE A 129 0.78 17.03 -1.88
CA ILE A 129 -0.44 17.71 -1.45
C ILE A 129 -0.55 19.07 -2.14
N ASN A 130 -1.76 19.43 -2.55
CA ASN A 130 -2.02 20.75 -3.11
C ASN A 130 -2.41 21.72 -2.01
N THR A 131 -1.74 22.86 -1.96
CA THR A 131 -2.08 23.96 -1.04
C THR A 131 -2.73 25.09 -1.82
N HIS A 132 -3.61 25.84 -1.16
CA HIS A 132 -4.29 26.99 -1.75
C HIS A 132 -3.31 28.09 -2.20
N GLY A 133 -2.13 28.16 -1.56
CA GLY A 133 -1.07 29.15 -1.80
C GLY A 133 -1.44 30.61 -1.51
N ARG A 134 -2.66 30.86 -1.01
CA ARG A 134 -3.15 32.18 -0.57
C ARG A 134 -2.84 32.38 0.92
N TYR A 135 -1.57 32.59 1.25
CA TYR A 135 -1.08 32.68 2.63
C TYR A 135 -1.26 34.06 3.29
N ARG A 136 -1.85 35.02 2.57
CA ARG A 136 -2.24 36.35 3.09
C ARG A 136 -3.66 36.65 2.67
N ASP A 137 -4.40 37.35 3.54
CA ASP A 137 -5.79 37.73 3.28
C ASP A 137 -5.95 38.55 2.00
N GLU A 138 -4.96 39.40 1.69
CA GLU A 138 -4.87 40.21 0.46
C GLU A 138 -4.93 39.36 -0.81
N LEU A 139 -4.48 38.10 -0.74
CA LEU A 139 -4.45 37.19 -1.90
C LEU A 139 -5.80 36.51 -2.13
N ASN A 140 -6.72 36.49 -1.17
CA ASN A 140 -7.97 35.73 -1.28
C ASN A 140 -8.87 36.20 -2.42
N SER A 141 -8.89 37.50 -2.67
CA SER A 141 -9.74 38.12 -3.70
C SER A 141 -9.10 38.19 -5.09
N ILE A 142 -7.87 37.69 -5.25
CA ILE A 142 -7.14 37.83 -6.52
C ILE A 142 -7.42 36.62 -7.43
N ILE A 143 -7.80 36.87 -8.67
CA ILE A 143 -7.86 35.83 -9.70
C ILE A 143 -6.43 35.51 -10.17
N GLY A 144 -5.99 34.25 -10.01
CA GLY A 144 -4.64 33.81 -10.35
C GLY A 144 -4.36 32.35 -9.99
N MET A 145 -3.22 31.83 -10.44
CA MET A 145 -2.76 30.46 -10.17
C MET A 145 -1.91 30.41 -8.89
N PHE A 146 -2.57 30.37 -7.74
CA PHE A 146 -1.88 30.32 -6.44
C PHE A 146 -1.59 28.90 -5.96
N VAL A 147 -2.22 27.87 -6.53
CA VAL A 147 -2.08 26.49 -6.05
C VAL A 147 -0.62 26.07 -6.10
N ASN A 148 -0.08 25.67 -4.94
CA ASN A 148 1.30 25.19 -4.82
C ASN A 148 1.27 23.74 -4.33
N ALA A 149 1.89 22.85 -5.11
CA ALA A 149 2.04 21.45 -4.72
C ALA A 149 3.32 21.28 -3.91
N ILE A 150 3.22 20.71 -2.72
CA ILE A 150 4.37 20.47 -1.84
C ILE A 150 4.51 18.98 -1.53
N PRO A 151 5.75 18.47 -1.38
CA PRO A 151 5.97 17.12 -0.89
C PRO A 151 5.60 17.05 0.59
N LEU A 152 4.90 16.01 0.97
CA LEU A 152 4.66 15.65 2.35
C LEU A 152 5.28 14.28 2.59
N ARG A 153 6.40 14.26 3.30
CA ARG A 153 7.13 13.04 3.66
C ARG A 153 6.74 12.62 5.07
N CYS A 154 6.37 11.36 5.27
CA CYS A 154 6.09 10.79 6.57
C CYS A 154 6.82 9.46 6.74
N GLN A 155 7.51 9.31 7.86
CA GLN A 155 8.14 8.05 8.25
C GLN A 155 7.20 7.26 9.18
N ILE A 156 6.81 6.07 8.75
CA ILE A 156 5.86 5.20 9.44
C ILE A 156 6.61 4.14 10.24
N ASP A 157 6.39 4.15 11.56
CA ASP A 157 6.79 3.04 12.44
C ASP A 157 5.63 2.02 12.57
N PRO A 158 5.78 0.80 12.03
CA PRO A 158 4.73 -0.20 12.01
C PRO A 158 4.26 -0.67 13.40
N HIS A 159 5.08 -0.48 14.44
CA HIS A 159 4.76 -0.88 15.80
C HIS A 159 3.94 0.17 16.57
N LEU A 160 3.81 1.38 16.01
CA LEU A 160 2.94 2.39 16.59
C LEU A 160 1.48 2.03 16.33
N SER A 161 0.62 2.54 17.22
CA SER A 161 -0.81 2.49 17.02
C SER A 161 -1.27 3.58 16.06
N PHE A 162 -2.45 3.39 15.49
CA PHE A 162 -3.04 4.38 14.59
C PHE A 162 -3.07 5.78 15.19
N HIS A 163 -3.58 5.92 16.42
CA HIS A 163 -3.63 7.22 17.11
C HIS A 163 -2.25 7.92 17.25
N LYS A 164 -1.19 7.17 17.54
CA LYS A 164 0.17 7.75 17.61
C LYS A 164 0.64 8.23 16.24
N ILE A 165 0.33 7.48 15.18
CA ILE A 165 0.64 7.86 13.81
C ILE A 165 -0.18 9.07 13.38
N THR A 166 -1.46 9.16 13.73
CA THR A 166 -2.28 10.33 13.43
C THR A 166 -1.70 11.61 14.04
N LYS A 167 -1.23 11.55 15.29
CA LYS A 167 -0.54 12.69 15.93
C LYS A 167 0.75 13.04 15.21
N HIS A 168 1.56 12.04 14.85
CA HIS A 168 2.79 12.26 14.11
C HIS A 168 2.53 12.93 12.75
N VAL A 169 1.52 12.46 12.02
CA VAL A 169 1.09 13.03 10.73
C VAL A 169 0.57 14.45 10.91
N GLN A 170 -0.23 14.72 11.95
CA GLN A 170 -0.72 16.06 12.27
C GLN A 170 0.44 17.03 12.54
N ASP A 171 1.38 16.68 13.41
CA ASP A 171 2.53 17.53 13.75
C ASP A 171 3.37 17.82 12.50
N ASN A 172 3.59 16.81 11.66
CA ASN A 172 4.32 16.95 10.41
C ASN A 172 3.60 17.88 9.43
N MET A 173 2.29 17.66 9.20
CA MET A 173 1.48 18.50 8.33
C MET A 173 1.47 19.95 8.81
N LEU A 174 1.25 20.21 10.11
CA LEU A 174 1.28 21.56 10.67
C LEU A 174 2.64 22.25 10.47
N ASN A 175 3.75 21.52 10.53
CA ASN A 175 5.08 22.08 10.27
C ASN A 175 5.30 22.37 8.78
N CYS A 176 4.91 21.47 7.89
CA CYS A 176 4.97 21.69 6.44
C CYS A 176 4.10 22.89 6.01
N MET A 177 2.89 23.01 6.57
CA MET A 177 1.96 24.08 6.22
C MET A 177 2.48 25.48 6.58
N LYS A 178 3.31 25.64 7.63
CA LYS A 178 3.99 26.91 7.95
C LYS A 178 4.87 27.43 6.81
N TYR A 179 5.41 26.53 6.00
CA TYR A 179 6.32 26.83 4.90
C TYR A 179 5.76 26.45 3.52
N SER A 180 4.44 26.20 3.45
CA SER A 180 3.71 25.85 2.21
C SER A 180 3.76 26.92 1.12
N TYR A 181 4.02 28.18 1.48
CA TYR A 181 4.21 29.28 0.53
C TYR A 181 5.51 29.17 -0.27
N PHE A 182 6.41 28.26 0.10
CA PHE A 182 7.67 28.08 -0.60
C PHE A 182 7.44 27.35 -1.94
N PRO A 183 7.80 27.96 -3.08
CA PRO A 183 7.44 27.42 -4.39
C PRO A 183 8.06 26.05 -4.65
N LEU A 184 7.27 25.14 -5.24
CA LEU A 184 7.73 23.81 -5.66
C LEU A 184 9.05 23.86 -6.44
N GLN A 185 9.17 24.75 -7.42
CA GLN A 185 10.39 24.87 -8.22
C GLN A 185 11.63 25.19 -7.37
N ARG A 186 11.47 25.97 -6.29
CA ARG A 186 12.57 26.24 -5.36
C ARG A 186 12.92 25.01 -4.53
N ILE A 187 11.95 24.19 -4.13
CA ILE A 187 12.18 22.88 -3.49
C ILE A 187 12.99 21.99 -4.44
N LEU A 188 12.56 21.86 -5.70
CA LEU A 188 13.24 21.02 -6.69
C LEU A 188 14.67 21.49 -6.97
N ASN A 189 14.90 22.81 -7.02
CA ASN A 189 16.24 23.38 -7.20
C ASN A 189 17.21 23.06 -6.03
N GLN A 190 16.70 22.71 -4.85
CA GLN A 190 17.52 22.23 -3.74
C GLN A 190 18.03 20.79 -3.95
N HIS A 191 17.42 20.05 -4.88
CA HIS A 191 17.73 18.66 -5.21
C HIS A 191 18.08 18.52 -6.71
N PRO A 192 19.22 19.07 -7.17
CA PRO A 192 19.55 19.19 -8.60
C PRO A 192 19.73 17.86 -9.34
N ASN A 193 19.92 16.76 -8.61
CA ASN A 193 20.02 15.41 -9.19
C ASN A 193 18.64 14.82 -9.56
N ILE A 194 17.54 15.50 -9.21
CA ILE A 194 16.18 15.01 -9.37
C ILE A 194 15.55 15.69 -10.58
N SER A 195 15.51 14.98 -11.70
CA SER A 195 14.94 15.51 -12.94
C SER A 195 13.41 15.38 -13.00
N ASN A 196 12.83 14.42 -12.28
CA ASN A 196 11.39 14.17 -12.24
C ASN A 196 10.94 13.98 -10.78
N PRO A 197 10.13 14.89 -10.21
CA PRO A 197 9.62 14.76 -8.85
C PRO A 197 8.47 13.75 -8.78
N VAL A 198 8.80 12.50 -8.50
CA VAL A 198 7.85 11.39 -8.55
C VAL A 198 6.83 11.43 -7.41
N PHE A 199 7.12 12.12 -6.32
CA PHE A 199 6.15 12.31 -5.23
C PHE A 199 4.86 13.00 -5.69
N LEU A 200 4.87 13.78 -6.78
CA LEU A 200 3.66 14.38 -7.33
C LEU A 200 2.73 13.33 -7.93
N ASP A 201 3.28 12.21 -8.41
CA ASP A 201 2.50 11.16 -9.06
C ASP A 201 1.54 10.47 -8.08
N THR A 202 1.84 10.48 -6.78
CA THR A 202 0.95 9.98 -5.73
C THR A 202 0.51 11.12 -4.81
N SER A 203 -0.76 11.51 -4.85
CA SER A 203 -1.25 12.67 -4.09
C SER A 203 -2.44 12.36 -3.19
N PHE A 204 -2.69 13.31 -2.28
CA PHE A 204 -3.82 13.30 -1.37
C PHE A 204 -4.58 14.61 -1.45
N ASP A 205 -5.90 14.53 -1.51
CA ASP A 205 -6.79 15.67 -1.41
C ASP A 205 -7.87 15.41 -0.34
N PHE A 206 -8.23 16.46 0.39
CA PHE A 206 -9.36 16.45 1.31
C PHE A 206 -10.30 17.60 0.94
N ILE A 207 -11.54 17.26 0.61
CA ILE A 207 -12.54 18.21 0.14
C ILE A 207 -13.69 18.20 1.13
N SER A 208 -13.99 19.34 1.72
CA SER A 208 -15.23 19.53 2.48
C SER A 208 -16.20 20.36 1.64
N SER A 209 -17.39 19.83 1.41
CA SER A 209 -18.42 20.51 0.63
C SER A 209 -19.74 20.53 1.39
N ILE A 210 -20.53 21.56 1.13
CA ILE A 210 -21.93 21.64 1.55
C ILE A 210 -22.75 21.28 0.32
N THR A 211 -23.28 20.05 0.27
CA THR A 211 -24.28 19.67 -0.73
C THR A 211 -25.56 20.43 -0.41
N LYS A 212 -25.81 21.52 -1.12
CA LYS A 212 -27.13 22.11 -1.11
C LYS A 212 -28.02 21.21 -1.95
N ASP A 213 -28.82 20.38 -1.30
CA ASP A 213 -30.03 19.85 -1.91
C ASP A 213 -30.86 21.06 -2.40
N GLU A 214 -31.00 21.17 -3.72
CA GLU A 214 -32.00 21.99 -4.43
C GLU A 214 -31.88 23.54 -4.53
N GLU A 215 -30.76 24.20 -4.20
CA GLU A 215 -30.64 25.68 -4.36
C GLU A 215 -29.47 26.18 -5.23
N ASN A 216 -29.34 25.63 -6.43
CA ASN A 216 -28.55 26.25 -7.50
C ASN A 216 -29.47 26.95 -8.53
N GLU A 217 -30.62 27.43 -8.09
CA GLU A 217 -31.54 28.21 -8.92
C GLU A 217 -31.22 29.69 -8.78
N ILE A 218 -30.62 30.27 -9.83
CA ILE A 218 -30.47 31.71 -9.96
C ILE A 218 -31.69 32.24 -10.72
N MET A 219 -32.40 33.19 -10.10
CA MET A 219 -33.43 33.97 -10.79
C MET A 219 -32.78 35.13 -11.54
N ILE A 220 -32.88 35.14 -12.88
CA ILE A 220 -32.51 36.29 -13.72
C ILE A 220 -33.78 36.86 -14.35
N GLY A 221 -34.28 37.98 -13.81
CA GLY A 221 -35.57 38.55 -14.20
C GLY A 221 -36.72 37.57 -13.88
N ASP A 222 -37.53 37.25 -14.89
CA ASP A 222 -38.64 36.27 -14.78
C ASP A 222 -38.20 34.83 -15.14
N SER A 223 -36.90 34.60 -15.39
CA SER A 223 -36.36 33.31 -15.82
C SER A 223 -35.55 32.63 -14.72
N GLN A 224 -35.86 31.36 -14.49
CA GLN A 224 -35.20 30.49 -13.53
C GLN A 224 -34.06 29.76 -14.24
N LEU A 225 -32.82 29.99 -13.80
CA LEU A 225 -31.63 29.34 -14.31
C LEU A 225 -31.08 28.38 -13.25
N SER A 226 -31.09 27.09 -13.55
CA SER A 226 -30.34 26.12 -12.76
C SER A 226 -28.87 26.18 -13.16
N LEU A 227 -27.98 26.53 -12.22
CA LEU A 227 -26.54 26.34 -12.37
C LEU A 227 -26.26 24.82 -12.35
N LEU A 228 -26.35 24.20 -13.52
CA LEU A 228 -25.67 22.95 -13.78
C LEU A 228 -24.19 23.31 -14.03
N PRO A 229 -23.24 22.94 -13.17
CA PRO A 229 -21.84 23.02 -13.51
C PRO A 229 -21.62 22.11 -14.73
N PHE A 230 -21.65 22.70 -15.94
CA PHE A 230 -21.27 21.97 -17.13
C PHE A 230 -19.75 21.82 -17.06
N SER A 231 -19.30 20.70 -16.51
CA SER A 231 -18.00 20.18 -16.92
C SER A 231 -18.20 19.70 -18.36
N ILE A 232 -17.35 20.16 -19.28
CA ILE A 232 -17.25 19.50 -20.58
C ILE A 232 -16.73 18.10 -20.26
N LYS A 233 -17.63 17.13 -20.09
CA LYS A 233 -17.28 15.70 -20.13
C LYS A 233 -16.84 15.45 -21.57
N ILE A 234 -15.53 15.53 -21.79
CA ILE A 234 -14.90 15.00 -22.99
C ILE A 234 -15.03 13.48 -22.83
N SER A 235 -16.15 12.91 -23.31
CA SER A 235 -16.59 11.51 -23.16
C SER A 235 -16.56 10.94 -21.72
N GLU A 236 -17.23 9.81 -21.50
CA GLU A 236 -17.10 9.07 -20.23
C GLU A 236 -15.76 8.31 -20.13
N ASP A 237 -15.02 8.24 -21.25
CA ASP A 237 -13.80 7.45 -21.42
C ASP A 237 -12.49 8.26 -21.27
N GLU A 238 -12.55 9.59 -21.09
CA GLU A 238 -11.37 10.45 -20.99
C GLU A 238 -11.34 11.26 -19.69
N ILE A 239 -11.30 10.56 -18.53
CA ILE A 239 -10.78 11.20 -17.32
C ILE A 239 -9.31 11.47 -17.57
N MET A 240 -8.93 12.75 -17.65
CA MET A 240 -7.51 13.13 -17.75
C MET A 240 -6.85 12.98 -16.38
N SER A 241 -6.04 11.93 -16.19
CA SER A 241 -5.19 11.80 -15.01
C SER A 241 -3.81 12.37 -15.28
N LYS A 242 -3.53 13.53 -14.67
CA LYS A 242 -2.20 14.15 -14.69
C LYS A 242 -1.21 13.46 -13.74
N PHE A 243 -1.73 12.62 -12.84
CA PHE A 243 -1.00 11.93 -11.78
C PHE A 243 -1.19 10.41 -11.91
N ASP A 244 -0.41 9.62 -11.19
CA ASP A 244 -0.51 8.16 -11.26
C ASP A 244 -1.62 7.64 -10.36
N PHE A 245 -1.72 8.21 -9.16
CA PHE A 245 -2.65 7.78 -8.12
C PHE A 245 -3.01 8.94 -7.20
N ILE A 246 -4.30 9.26 -7.09
CA ILE A 246 -4.81 10.30 -6.19
C ILE A 246 -5.90 9.67 -5.34
N LEU A 247 -5.77 9.79 -4.02
CA LEU A 247 -6.86 9.51 -3.10
C LEU A 247 -7.47 10.83 -2.62
N SER A 248 -8.75 11.03 -2.92
CA SER A 248 -9.53 12.17 -2.46
C SER A 248 -10.56 11.72 -1.43
N PHE A 249 -10.49 12.28 -0.23
CA PHE A 249 -11.57 12.16 0.77
C PHE A 249 -12.53 13.32 0.58
N GLN A 250 -13.82 13.01 0.52
CA GLN A 250 -14.89 14.01 0.47
C GLN A 250 -15.70 13.92 1.76
N HIS A 251 -15.96 15.07 2.36
CA HIS A 251 -16.80 15.20 3.54
C HIS A 251 -17.98 16.12 3.23
N ASP A 252 -19.17 15.56 3.28
CA ASP A 252 -20.42 16.28 3.18
C ASP A 252 -20.77 16.87 4.56
N LEU A 253 -20.69 18.19 4.69
CA LEU A 253 -20.93 18.87 5.96
C LEU A 253 -22.40 18.88 6.38
N ASN A 254 -23.36 18.67 5.46
CA ASN A 254 -24.78 18.66 5.77
C ASN A 254 -25.20 17.28 6.29
N LEU A 255 -24.83 16.24 5.55
CA LEU A 255 -25.17 14.87 5.90
C LEU A 255 -24.20 14.27 6.94
N ASN A 256 -23.03 14.90 7.12
CA ASN A 256 -21.90 14.34 7.87
C ASN A 256 -21.43 12.98 7.32
N ASP A 257 -21.59 12.80 6.00
CA ASP A 257 -21.21 11.59 5.28
C ASP A 257 -19.83 11.74 4.64
N PHE A 258 -19.11 10.64 4.55
CA PHE A 258 -17.80 10.57 3.89
C PHE A 258 -17.86 9.67 2.67
N SER A 259 -17.11 10.08 1.64
CA SER A 259 -16.81 9.23 0.49
C SER A 259 -15.33 9.33 0.13
N CYS A 260 -14.85 8.31 -0.56
CA CYS A 260 -13.50 8.29 -1.12
C CYS A 260 -13.58 8.15 -2.63
N THR A 261 -12.73 8.88 -3.34
CA THR A 261 -12.53 8.74 -4.78
C THR A 261 -11.07 8.46 -5.06
N ILE A 262 -10.80 7.40 -5.82
CA ILE A 262 -9.47 7.05 -6.31
C ILE A 262 -9.41 7.38 -7.79
N ASN A 263 -8.56 8.34 -8.15
CA ASN A 263 -8.22 8.62 -9.54
C ASN A 263 -6.87 7.99 -9.85
N ALA A 264 -6.79 7.16 -10.88
CA ALA A 264 -5.57 6.45 -11.23
C ALA A 264 -5.30 6.49 -12.74
N SER A 265 -4.03 6.48 -13.13
CA SER A 265 -3.65 6.48 -14.55
C SER A 265 -3.83 5.10 -15.19
N LEU A 266 -4.56 5.05 -16.31
CA LEU A 266 -4.74 3.84 -17.11
C LEU A 266 -3.45 3.40 -17.83
N ASP A 267 -2.42 4.25 -17.86
CA ASP A 267 -1.10 3.87 -18.35
C ASP A 267 -0.40 2.87 -17.40
N LEU A 268 -0.81 2.82 -16.12
CA LEU A 268 -0.20 2.00 -15.07
C LEU A 268 -1.14 0.96 -14.49
N PHE A 269 -2.43 1.30 -14.36
CA PHE A 269 -3.43 0.46 -13.70
C PHE A 269 -4.49 -0.03 -14.69
N ASN A 270 -4.99 -1.23 -14.44
CA ASN A 270 -6.26 -1.72 -14.94
C ASN A 270 -7.39 -1.19 -14.06
N VAL A 271 -8.58 -1.05 -14.63
CA VAL A 271 -9.76 -0.60 -13.86
C VAL A 271 -10.07 -1.60 -12.74
N GLU A 272 -9.95 -2.90 -13.02
CA GLU A 272 -10.18 -3.97 -12.04
C GLU A 272 -9.23 -3.86 -10.85
N THR A 273 -7.97 -3.52 -11.08
CA THR A 273 -6.97 -3.34 -10.03
C THR A 273 -7.32 -2.15 -9.13
N VAL A 274 -7.76 -1.03 -9.71
CA VAL A 274 -8.22 0.14 -8.94
C VAL A 274 -9.47 -0.17 -8.11
N CYS A 275 -10.42 -0.95 -8.66
CA CYS A 275 -11.58 -1.43 -7.91
C CYS A 275 -11.14 -2.29 -6.70
N ILE A 276 -10.22 -3.23 -6.89
CA ILE A 276 -9.69 -4.04 -5.78
C ILE A 276 -8.98 -3.16 -4.75
N ILE A 277 -8.20 -2.16 -5.17
CA ILE A 277 -7.56 -1.20 -4.25
C ILE A 277 -8.63 -0.44 -3.44
N ALA A 278 -9.72 -0.02 -4.06
CA ALA A 278 -10.84 0.64 -3.38
C ALA A 278 -11.51 -0.29 -2.34
N GLU A 279 -11.80 -1.54 -2.71
CA GLU A 279 -12.34 -2.55 -1.79
C GLU A 279 -11.42 -2.83 -0.60
N ARG A 280 -10.09 -2.82 -0.84
CA ARG A 280 -9.07 -2.97 0.22
C ARG A 280 -9.07 -1.79 1.17
N LEU A 281 -9.18 -0.55 0.65
CA LEU A 281 -9.31 0.64 1.48
C LEU A 281 -10.58 0.58 2.33
N GLN A 282 -11.72 0.24 1.73
CA GLN A 282 -12.98 0.07 2.44
C GLN A 282 -12.89 -0.98 3.55
N THR A 283 -12.28 -2.13 3.25
CA THR A 283 -12.05 -3.20 4.24
C THR A 283 -11.16 -2.72 5.40
N MET A 284 -10.08 -1.98 5.10
CA MET A 284 -9.20 -1.41 6.11
C MET A 284 -9.94 -0.42 7.02
N LEU A 285 -10.76 0.46 6.43
CA LEU A 285 -11.57 1.42 7.18
C LEU A 285 -12.53 0.71 8.14
N HIS A 286 -13.26 -0.31 7.68
CA HIS A 286 -14.14 -1.11 8.54
C HIS A 286 -13.38 -1.84 9.65
N GLN A 287 -12.24 -2.47 9.35
CA GLN A 287 -11.42 -3.14 10.38
C GLN A 287 -10.93 -2.18 11.46
N GLN A 288 -10.67 -0.93 11.07
CA GLN A 288 -10.07 0.06 11.94
C GLN A 288 -11.11 0.80 12.80
N PHE A 289 -12.32 0.99 12.28
CA PHE A 289 -13.33 1.84 12.91
C PHE A 289 -14.58 1.09 13.39
N THR A 290 -14.81 -0.17 12.98
CA THR A 290 -16.03 -0.92 13.31
C THR A 290 -15.73 -2.31 13.89
N PRO A 291 -16.22 -2.66 15.11
CA PRO A 291 -16.80 -1.77 16.11
C PRO A 291 -15.73 -0.87 16.74
N PHE A 292 -16.09 0.38 17.04
CA PHE A 292 -15.21 1.34 17.71
C PHE A 292 -14.89 0.87 19.14
N ASP A 293 -13.83 0.08 19.29
CA ASP A 293 -13.33 -0.36 20.59
C ASP A 293 -12.08 0.43 20.96
N CYS A 294 -12.29 1.57 21.64
CA CYS A 294 -11.26 2.43 22.22
C CYS A 294 -10.22 1.69 23.09
N THR A 295 -10.52 0.47 23.54
CA THR A 295 -9.69 -0.25 24.51
C THR A 295 -8.56 -1.03 23.86
N THR A 296 -8.68 -1.41 22.58
CA THR A 296 -7.68 -2.24 21.90
C THR A 296 -6.80 -1.40 20.99
N ILE A 297 -5.69 -0.91 21.55
CA ILE A 297 -4.64 -0.20 20.81
C ILE A 297 -3.84 -1.22 19.99
N LYS A 298 -4.28 -1.51 18.75
CA LYS A 298 -3.54 -2.39 17.84
C LYS A 298 -2.43 -1.63 17.11
N PRO A 299 -1.27 -2.25 16.90
CA PRO A 299 -0.23 -1.69 16.06
C PRO A 299 -0.61 -1.81 14.58
N ILE A 300 -0.11 -0.91 13.74
CA ILE A 300 -0.52 -0.83 12.33
C ILE A 300 -0.13 -2.06 11.53
N HIS A 301 0.94 -2.77 11.89
CA HIS A 301 1.31 -4.00 11.19
C HIS A 301 0.24 -5.10 11.29
N GLU A 302 -0.68 -5.06 12.26
CA GLU A 302 -1.77 -6.04 12.37
C GLU A 302 -2.94 -5.77 11.42
N LEU A 303 -3.06 -4.57 10.83
CA LEU A 303 -4.12 -4.26 9.87
C LEU A 303 -3.95 -5.11 8.60
N SER A 304 -5.05 -5.64 8.06
CA SER A 304 -5.03 -6.49 6.88
C SER A 304 -5.80 -5.88 5.72
N LEU A 305 -5.17 -5.81 4.56
CA LEU A 305 -5.84 -5.48 3.30
C LEU A 305 -6.42 -6.72 2.60
N THR A 306 -6.31 -7.91 3.20
CA THR A 306 -6.78 -9.15 2.56
C THR A 306 -8.30 -9.17 2.52
N LEU A 307 -8.85 -9.34 1.32
CA LEU A 307 -10.27 -9.41 1.08
C LEU A 307 -10.84 -10.79 1.51
N SER A 308 -12.13 -10.85 1.81
CA SER A 308 -12.77 -12.09 2.30
C SER A 308 -12.65 -13.27 1.33
N ASN A 309 -12.71 -13.01 0.01
CA ASN A 309 -12.49 -14.01 -1.03
C ASN A 309 -11.04 -14.54 -1.05
N GLU A 310 -10.06 -13.65 -0.87
CA GLU A 310 -8.64 -14.01 -0.76
C GLU A 310 -8.38 -14.85 0.49
N GLN A 311 -9.00 -14.52 1.63
CA GLN A 311 -8.91 -15.34 2.84
C GLN A 311 -9.46 -16.74 2.63
N TYR A 312 -10.60 -16.87 1.93
CA TYR A 312 -11.16 -18.16 1.55
C TYR A 312 -10.23 -18.94 0.61
N LEU A 313 -9.64 -18.27 -0.39
CA LEU A 313 -8.66 -18.89 -1.29
C LEU A 313 -7.43 -19.39 -0.52
N MET A 314 -6.88 -18.58 0.39
CA MET A 314 -5.77 -18.97 1.24
C MET A 314 -6.10 -20.18 2.11
N GLN A 315 -7.31 -20.25 2.69
CA GLN A 315 -7.75 -21.39 3.48
C GLN A 315 -7.96 -22.65 2.64
N SER A 316 -8.64 -22.51 1.49
CA SER A 316 -8.96 -23.63 0.60
C SER A 316 -7.72 -24.25 -0.06
N LEU A 317 -6.75 -23.43 -0.45
CA LEU A 317 -5.47 -23.91 -1.01
C LEU A 317 -4.58 -24.57 0.05
N ASN A 318 -4.66 -24.13 1.32
CA ASN A 318 -3.84 -24.66 2.42
C ASN A 318 -4.54 -25.72 3.26
N ASN A 319 -5.73 -26.19 2.87
CA ASN A 319 -6.44 -27.28 3.55
C ASN A 319 -5.85 -28.66 3.20
N THR A 320 -4.56 -28.84 3.46
CA THR A 320 -3.78 -30.05 3.13
C THR A 320 -3.68 -31.02 4.30
N GLN A 321 -4.47 -30.84 5.36
CA GLN A 321 -4.48 -31.76 6.50
C GLN A 321 -5.16 -33.07 6.10
N VAL A 322 -4.36 -34.12 5.96
CA VAL A 322 -4.83 -35.48 5.69
C VAL A 322 -4.42 -36.38 6.84
N SER A 323 -5.35 -37.19 7.35
CA SER A 323 -5.02 -38.21 8.34
C SER A 323 -4.26 -39.36 7.68
N PHE A 324 -3.05 -39.62 8.15
CA PHE A 324 -2.31 -40.81 7.73
C PHE A 324 -2.93 -42.05 8.35
N SER A 325 -3.13 -43.10 7.54
CA SER A 325 -3.81 -44.34 7.96
C SER A 325 -3.04 -45.14 9.02
N SER A 326 -1.73 -44.89 9.17
CA SER A 326 -0.87 -45.43 10.22
C SER A 326 -0.91 -44.51 11.44
N SER A 327 -1.76 -44.83 12.41
CA SER A 327 -1.74 -44.23 13.75
C SER A 327 -1.50 -45.34 14.79
N PRO A 328 -0.39 -45.27 15.57
CA PRO A 328 0.62 -44.21 15.57
C PRO A 328 1.44 -44.20 14.27
N LEU A 329 1.97 -43.01 13.92
CA LEU A 329 2.90 -42.85 12.81
C LEU A 329 4.13 -43.74 13.04
N THR A 330 4.42 -44.59 12.08
CA THR A 330 5.57 -45.50 12.07
C THR A 330 6.70 -44.90 11.23
N CYS A 331 7.95 -45.11 11.65
CA CYS A 331 9.09 -44.71 10.81
C CYS A 331 9.14 -45.60 9.56
N ILE A 332 9.66 -45.07 8.45
CA ILE A 332 9.74 -45.78 7.17
C ILE A 332 10.49 -47.12 7.28
N HIS A 333 11.53 -47.21 8.12
CA HIS A 333 12.28 -48.45 8.36
C HIS A 333 11.46 -49.51 9.12
N HIS A 334 10.46 -49.11 9.93
CA HIS A 334 9.53 -50.06 10.56
C HIS A 334 8.52 -50.61 9.53
N GLU A 335 7.98 -49.76 8.66
CA GLU A 335 7.11 -50.18 7.55
C GLU A 335 7.86 -51.11 6.59
N PHE A 336 9.14 -50.83 6.33
CA PHE A 336 10.00 -51.72 5.56
C PHE A 336 10.09 -53.12 6.19
N VAL A 337 10.38 -53.22 7.50
CA VAL A 337 10.41 -54.52 8.20
C VAL A 337 9.06 -55.25 8.10
N HIS A 338 7.93 -54.53 8.20
CA HIS A 338 6.61 -55.13 8.02
C HIS A 338 6.40 -55.70 6.62
N GLN A 339 6.87 -55.00 5.58
CA GLN A 339 6.84 -55.51 4.20
C GLN A 339 7.75 -56.74 4.03
N VAL A 340 8.93 -56.76 4.66
CA VAL A 340 9.82 -57.92 4.64
C VAL A 340 9.14 -59.15 5.23
N MET A 341 8.42 -58.99 6.35
CA MET A 341 7.69 -60.09 6.98
C MET A 341 6.55 -60.61 6.10
N LYS A 342 5.86 -59.74 5.36
CA LYS A 342 4.75 -60.13 4.46
C LYS A 342 5.25 -60.78 3.17
N HIS A 343 6.38 -60.33 2.65
CA HIS A 343 6.87 -60.72 1.33
C HIS A 343 8.38 -61.05 1.30
N PRO A 344 8.88 -61.99 2.12
CA PRO A 344 10.32 -62.21 2.27
C PRO A 344 11.09 -62.53 0.98
N PRO A 345 10.61 -63.44 0.09
CA PRO A 345 11.38 -63.83 -1.09
C PRO A 345 11.11 -62.93 -2.31
N LYS A 346 10.29 -61.88 -2.17
CA LYS A 346 10.05 -60.96 -3.30
C LYS A 346 11.27 -60.07 -3.51
N LEU A 347 11.54 -59.74 -4.76
CA LEU A 347 12.57 -58.78 -5.14
C LEU A 347 12.23 -57.40 -4.56
N ALA A 348 13.21 -56.76 -3.91
CA ALA A 348 13.06 -55.44 -3.26
C ALA A 348 13.85 -54.35 -3.98
N VAL A 349 15.09 -54.64 -4.39
CA VAL A 349 15.98 -53.71 -5.09
C VAL A 349 16.72 -54.46 -6.18
N GLU A 350 16.85 -53.83 -7.34
CA GLU A 350 17.59 -54.35 -8.50
C GLU A 350 18.41 -53.22 -9.13
N LEU A 351 19.63 -53.57 -9.52
CA LEU A 351 20.53 -52.71 -10.28
C LEU A 351 21.32 -53.59 -11.26
N ASP A 352 21.05 -53.40 -12.55
CA ASP A 352 21.61 -54.20 -13.63
C ASP A 352 21.38 -55.71 -13.40
N GLU A 353 22.43 -56.53 -13.29
CA GLU A 353 22.35 -57.97 -13.06
C GLU A 353 22.31 -58.34 -11.56
N GLN A 354 22.33 -57.36 -10.66
CA GLN A 354 22.32 -57.57 -9.22
C GLN A 354 20.94 -57.29 -8.64
N SER A 355 20.45 -58.18 -7.78
CA SER A 355 19.17 -58.03 -7.11
C SER A 355 19.22 -58.50 -5.66
N LEU A 356 18.45 -57.86 -4.79
CA LEU A 356 18.20 -58.31 -3.43
C LEU A 356 16.70 -58.50 -3.22
N THR A 357 16.35 -59.65 -2.64
CA THR A 357 15.02 -59.86 -2.07
C THR A 357 14.82 -59.02 -0.81
N TYR A 358 13.58 -58.85 -0.36
CA TYR A 358 13.27 -58.16 0.90
C TYR A 358 14.04 -58.76 2.09
N CYS A 359 14.12 -60.09 2.17
CA CYS A 359 14.84 -60.79 3.24
C CYS A 359 16.35 -60.52 3.19
N GLU A 360 16.96 -60.59 2.00
CA GLU A 360 18.40 -60.33 1.82
C GLU A 360 18.75 -58.86 2.08
N LEU A 361 17.92 -57.92 1.62
CA LEU A 361 18.11 -56.50 1.88
C LEU A 361 18.05 -56.20 3.38
N LEU A 362 17.06 -56.77 4.10
CA LEU A 362 16.95 -56.60 5.55
C LEU A 362 18.19 -57.13 6.27
N TYR A 363 18.73 -58.28 5.85
CA TYR A 363 19.95 -58.82 6.42
C TYR A 363 21.12 -57.82 6.33
N TYR A 364 21.39 -57.27 5.15
CA TYR A 364 22.49 -56.30 4.99
C TYR A 364 22.24 -54.99 5.74
N VAL A 365 21.00 -54.49 5.74
CA VAL A 365 20.59 -53.29 6.49
C VAL A 365 20.81 -53.49 8.00
N GLN A 366 20.44 -54.64 8.55
CA GLN A 366 20.63 -54.97 9.97
C GLN A 366 22.11 -55.13 10.34
N VAL A 367 22.90 -55.76 9.47
CA VAL A 367 24.34 -55.87 9.68
C VAL A 367 24.99 -54.49 9.74
N LEU A 368 24.63 -53.60 8.82
CA LEU A 368 25.15 -52.24 8.82
C LEU A 368 24.68 -51.44 10.04
N SER A 369 23.40 -51.52 10.40
CA SER A 369 22.86 -50.77 11.54
C SER A 369 23.51 -51.20 12.87
N LEU A 370 23.68 -52.51 13.09
CA LEU A 370 24.41 -53.05 14.23
C LEU A 370 25.89 -52.64 14.21
N HIS A 371 26.51 -52.54 13.04
CA HIS A 371 27.88 -52.05 12.93
C HIS A 371 28.00 -50.58 13.35
N LEU A 372 27.08 -49.74 12.89
CA LEU A 372 27.00 -48.33 13.27
C LEU A 372 26.80 -48.15 14.78
N LEU A 373 25.88 -48.92 15.38
CA LEU A 373 25.62 -48.87 16.82
C LEU A 373 26.79 -49.38 17.67
N ASN A 374 27.35 -50.54 17.32
CA ASN A 374 28.35 -51.20 18.18
C ASN A 374 29.75 -50.61 18.03
N LYS A 375 30.12 -50.18 16.83
CA LYS A 375 31.48 -49.69 16.54
C LYS A 375 31.60 -48.18 16.61
N TYR A 376 30.60 -47.47 16.09
CA TYR A 376 30.62 -46.01 15.99
C TYR A 376 29.69 -45.33 16.99
N HIS A 377 28.94 -46.10 17.78
CA HIS A 377 28.05 -45.61 18.85
C HIS A 377 27.06 -44.55 18.36
N VAL A 378 26.54 -44.74 17.13
CA VAL A 378 25.59 -43.81 16.52
C VAL A 378 24.39 -43.61 17.44
N VAL A 379 24.08 -42.35 17.75
CA VAL A 379 22.91 -41.97 18.57
C VAL A 379 21.78 -41.39 17.71
N PRO A 380 20.52 -41.42 18.19
CA PRO A 380 19.40 -40.84 17.46
C PRO A 380 19.64 -39.38 17.03
N GLY A 381 19.47 -39.09 15.74
CA GLY A 381 19.69 -37.77 15.16
C GLY A 381 21.14 -37.47 14.74
N GLU A 382 22.08 -38.39 14.98
CA GLU A 382 23.47 -38.22 14.54
C GLU A 382 23.60 -38.33 13.02
N VAL A 383 24.33 -37.39 12.42
CA VAL A 383 24.51 -37.31 10.97
C VAL A 383 25.60 -38.28 10.53
N VAL A 384 25.25 -39.22 9.65
CA VAL A 384 26.19 -40.16 9.03
C VAL A 384 26.34 -39.83 7.56
N CYS A 385 27.53 -39.38 7.17
CA CYS A 385 27.83 -39.07 5.79
C CYS A 385 27.97 -40.34 4.96
N GLN A 386 27.23 -40.41 3.86
CA GLN A 386 27.26 -41.53 2.92
C GLN A 386 27.82 -41.05 1.58
N CYS A 387 29.06 -41.43 1.29
CA CYS A 387 29.75 -41.12 0.04
C CYS A 387 29.90 -42.40 -0.79
N VAL A 388 28.85 -42.78 -1.52
CA VAL A 388 28.84 -43.96 -2.40
C VAL A 388 28.16 -43.62 -3.71
N GLU A 389 28.62 -44.22 -4.80
CA GLU A 389 27.91 -44.14 -6.08
C GLU A 389 26.62 -44.98 -6.07
N ARG A 390 25.77 -44.77 -7.08
CA ARG A 390 24.52 -45.51 -7.27
C ARG A 390 24.80 -47.02 -7.32
N SER A 391 24.38 -47.72 -6.27
CA SER A 391 24.70 -49.13 -6.02
C SER A 391 23.67 -49.74 -5.07
N LEU A 392 23.62 -51.07 -4.94
CA LEU A 392 22.81 -51.72 -3.89
C LEU A 392 23.26 -51.26 -2.49
N SER A 393 24.56 -51.01 -2.31
CA SER A 393 25.15 -50.45 -1.09
C SER A 393 24.61 -49.06 -0.75
N MET A 394 24.18 -48.28 -1.74
CA MET A 394 23.52 -46.99 -1.51
C MET A 394 22.22 -47.17 -0.70
N VAL A 395 21.35 -48.07 -1.15
CA VAL A 395 20.07 -48.33 -0.48
C VAL A 395 20.28 -48.96 0.89
N ILE A 396 21.23 -49.90 1.01
CA ILE A 396 21.62 -50.50 2.29
C ILE A 396 22.11 -49.41 3.27
N GLY A 397 22.92 -48.46 2.78
CA GLY A 397 23.42 -47.35 3.58
C GLY A 397 22.32 -46.45 4.12
N ILE A 398 21.40 -45.99 3.27
CA ILE A 398 20.28 -45.12 3.67
C ILE A 398 19.44 -45.82 4.74
N MET A 399 18.97 -47.04 4.47
CA MET A 399 18.12 -47.79 5.40
C MET A 399 18.87 -48.22 6.67
N GLY A 400 20.15 -48.57 6.57
CA GLY A 400 20.98 -48.99 7.71
C GLY A 400 21.29 -47.85 8.67
N ILE A 401 21.53 -46.65 8.14
CA ILE A 401 21.70 -45.43 8.93
C ILE A 401 20.40 -45.06 9.64
N GLU A 402 19.27 -45.05 8.91
CA GLU A 402 17.96 -44.77 9.50
C GLU A 402 17.58 -45.79 10.58
N MET A 403 17.88 -47.08 10.37
CA MET A 403 17.61 -48.15 11.33
C MET A 403 18.52 -48.09 12.56
N ALA A 404 19.72 -47.51 12.45
CA ALA A 404 20.57 -47.19 13.59
C ALA A 404 20.09 -45.93 14.36
N GLY A 405 19.10 -45.20 13.83
CA GLY A 405 18.59 -43.94 14.38
C GLY A 405 19.31 -42.69 13.88
N GLY A 406 20.30 -42.85 12.99
CA GLY A 406 21.04 -41.75 12.39
C GLY A 406 20.29 -41.06 11.25
N VAL A 407 20.82 -39.93 10.82
CA VAL A 407 20.36 -39.17 9.64
C VAL A 407 21.40 -39.35 8.55
N TYR A 408 21.01 -39.90 7.40
CA TYR A 408 21.93 -40.03 6.27
C TYR A 408 22.16 -38.66 5.62
N CYS A 409 23.42 -38.32 5.37
CA CYS A 409 23.80 -37.15 4.59
C CYS A 409 24.49 -37.62 3.31
N PRO A 410 23.83 -37.51 2.13
CA PRO A 410 24.43 -37.94 0.88
C PRO A 410 25.57 -37.00 0.49
N LEU A 411 26.76 -37.56 0.26
CA LEU A 411 27.89 -36.86 -0.34
C LEU A 411 28.14 -37.42 -1.73
N SER A 412 28.21 -36.53 -2.72
CA SER A 412 28.59 -36.91 -4.08
C SER A 412 30.07 -37.32 -4.09
N PRO A 413 30.42 -38.54 -4.53
CA PRO A 413 31.83 -38.93 -4.70
C PRO A 413 32.54 -38.17 -5.82
N ARG A 414 31.80 -37.40 -6.61
CA ARG A 414 32.29 -36.63 -7.77
C ARG A 414 32.49 -35.15 -7.47
N ASP A 415 32.03 -34.71 -6.31
CA ASP A 415 32.18 -33.33 -5.87
C ASP A 415 33.53 -33.21 -5.11
N PRO A 416 34.30 -32.14 -5.34
CA PRO A 416 35.66 -31.98 -4.82
C PRO A 416 35.76 -31.81 -3.30
#